data_AF-B2WD28-F1
#
_entry.id   AF-B2WD28-F1
#
_cell.length_a   1.000
_cell.length_b   1.000
_cell.length_c   1.000
_cell.angle_alpha   90.00
_cell.angle_beta   90.00
_cell.angle_gamma   90.00
#
_symmetry.space_group_name_H-M   'P 1'
#
loop_
_entity.id
_entity.type
_entity.pdbx_description
1 polymer ?
#
loop_
_entity_poly.entity_id
_entity_poly.type
_entity_poly.pdbx_seq_one_letter_code
_entity_poly.pdbx_strand_id
1 'polypeptide(L)'
;MSEPKHGALESSTRLDIITAANARDSPLLRLPAELRNRVYDYVFDPIRYKTFCSLYYGLEHPRLIDCNCLRQRILIPATCRQLYAETAALPLRTVVLDFPHRFPGVMWTITLPSAIKKAVKEIVFRIAMSQYPVAFFDYFELLRVAEHLPNLTCVYLRIVEFDSESAFDSLSEESIAWVVTELQSSLEKAHGKEVKIIREQGPIQTVH
;
A
#
# COMPACT_ATOMS: atom_id res chain seq x y z
N MET A 1 8.38 -18.26 43.17
CA MET A 1 7.70 -19.32 42.38
C MET A 1 6.55 -18.65 41.65
N SER A 2 6.63 -18.52 40.32
CA SER A 2 5.60 -17.87 39.50
C SER A 2 4.56 -18.90 39.06
N GLU A 3 3.29 -18.66 39.34
CA GLU A 3 2.19 -19.52 38.88
C GLU A 3 2.12 -19.57 37.34
N PRO A 4 1.88 -20.75 36.74
CA PRO A 4 1.76 -20.89 35.30
C PRO A 4 0.45 -20.25 34.80
N LYS A 5 0.58 -19.33 33.83
CA LYS A 5 -0.52 -18.65 33.15
C LYS A 5 -1.49 -19.65 32.48
N HIS A 6 -2.56 -20.02 33.18
CA HIS A 6 -3.59 -20.94 32.68
C HIS A 6 -4.34 -20.46 31.42
N GLY A 7 -4.39 -19.15 31.16
CA GLY A 7 -5.15 -18.61 30.02
C GLY A 7 -4.59 -18.91 28.62
N ALA A 8 -3.32 -19.30 28.49
CA ALA A 8 -2.71 -19.53 27.18
C ALA A 8 -3.19 -20.84 26.51
N LEU A 9 -3.38 -21.90 27.30
CA LEU A 9 -3.73 -23.23 26.77
C LEU A 9 -5.18 -23.27 26.26
N GLU A 10 -6.12 -22.66 27.00
CA GLU A 10 -7.54 -22.58 26.60
C GLU A 10 -7.74 -21.77 25.31
N SER A 11 -6.90 -20.75 25.09
CA SER A 11 -6.97 -19.92 23.88
C SER A 11 -6.60 -20.71 22.61
N SER A 12 -5.65 -21.64 22.70
CA SER A 12 -5.22 -22.47 21.57
C SER A 12 -6.32 -23.44 21.15
N THR A 13 -6.91 -24.16 22.10
CA THR A 13 -7.95 -25.16 21.84
C THR A 13 -9.17 -24.55 21.16
N ARG A 14 -9.56 -23.33 21.55
CA ARG A 14 -10.68 -22.60 20.91
C ARG A 14 -10.40 -22.25 19.45
N LEU A 15 -9.18 -21.81 19.14
CA LEU A 15 -8.79 -21.46 17.76
C LEU A 15 -8.71 -22.70 16.85
N ASP A 16 -8.30 -23.83 17.40
CA ASP A 16 -8.24 -25.09 16.67
C ASP A 16 -9.65 -25.60 16.33
N ILE A 17 -10.61 -25.49 17.27
CA ILE A 17 -12.03 -25.80 17.02
C ILE A 17 -12.61 -24.91 15.91
N ILE A 18 -12.35 -23.60 15.95
CA ILE A 18 -12.81 -22.66 14.91
C ILE A 18 -12.17 -22.99 13.56
N THR A 19 -10.88 -23.33 13.55
CA THR A 19 -10.16 -23.69 12.32
C THR A 19 -10.75 -24.96 11.69
N ALA A 20 -11.02 -25.99 12.50
CA ALA A 20 -11.64 -27.23 12.04
C ALA A 20 -13.06 -27.01 11.50
N ALA A 21 -13.86 -26.19 12.19
CA ALA A 21 -15.20 -25.82 11.74
C ALA A 21 -15.14 -25.05 10.40
N ASN A 22 -14.25 -24.06 10.28
CA ASN A 22 -14.07 -23.31 9.04
C ASN A 22 -13.67 -24.22 7.87
N ALA A 23 -12.73 -25.15 8.08
CA ALA A 23 -12.30 -26.08 7.03
C ALA A 23 -13.44 -26.99 6.55
N ARG A 24 -14.32 -27.43 7.46
CA ARG A 24 -15.47 -28.28 7.14
C ARG A 24 -16.63 -27.51 6.51
N ASP A 25 -16.94 -26.34 7.06
CA ASP A 25 -18.21 -25.66 6.81
C ASP A 25 -18.07 -24.53 5.76
N SER A 26 -16.86 -24.01 5.52
CA SER A 26 -16.62 -22.97 4.50
C SER A 26 -16.68 -23.54 3.08
N PRO A 27 -17.60 -23.05 2.22
CA PRO A 27 -17.64 -23.46 0.82
C PRO A 27 -16.33 -23.14 0.08
N LEU A 28 -15.70 -22.00 0.39
CA LEU A 28 -14.46 -21.57 -0.25
C LEU A 28 -13.28 -22.49 0.12
N LEU A 29 -13.15 -22.88 1.40
CA LEU A 29 -12.03 -23.72 1.84
C LEU A 29 -12.13 -25.18 1.38
N ARG A 30 -13.35 -25.65 1.05
CA ARG A 30 -13.58 -26.98 0.46
C ARG A 30 -13.23 -27.06 -1.01
N LEU A 31 -13.08 -25.93 -1.70
CA LEU A 31 -12.65 -25.94 -3.10
C LEU A 31 -11.19 -26.41 -3.19
N PRO A 32 -10.79 -27.13 -4.25
CA PRO A 32 -9.38 -27.34 -4.59
C PRO A 32 -8.62 -26.02 -4.70
N ALA A 33 -7.32 -26.06 -4.40
CA ALA A 33 -6.48 -24.86 -4.37
C ALA A 33 -6.50 -24.07 -5.69
N GLU A 34 -6.59 -24.76 -6.81
CA GLU A 34 -6.65 -24.18 -8.15
C GLU A 34 -7.90 -23.32 -8.35
N LEU A 35 -9.06 -23.76 -7.84
CA LEU A 35 -10.30 -23.00 -7.91
C LEU A 35 -10.29 -21.82 -6.92
N ARG A 36 -9.70 -22.00 -5.73
CA ARG A 36 -9.50 -20.89 -4.78
C ARG A 36 -8.64 -19.79 -5.40
N ASN A 37 -7.53 -20.15 -6.05
CA ASN A 37 -6.67 -19.20 -6.75
C ASN A 37 -7.43 -18.42 -7.84
N ARG A 38 -8.29 -19.08 -8.62
CA ARG A 38 -9.14 -18.38 -9.61
C ARG A 38 -10.13 -17.40 -8.98
N VAL A 39 -10.71 -17.76 -7.83
CA VAL A 39 -11.57 -16.84 -7.06
C VAL A 39 -10.73 -15.67 -6.54
N TYR A 40 -9.52 -15.92 -6.04
CA TYR A 40 -8.63 -14.87 -5.61
C TYR A 40 -8.23 -13.94 -6.75
N ASP A 41 -7.92 -14.46 -7.93
CA ASP A 41 -7.61 -13.64 -9.10
C ASP A 41 -8.80 -12.75 -9.47
N TYR A 42 -10.03 -13.26 -9.41
CA TYR A 42 -11.24 -12.45 -9.64
C TYR A 42 -11.45 -11.39 -8.55
N VAL A 43 -11.22 -11.73 -7.29
CA VAL A 43 -11.43 -10.82 -6.15
C VAL A 43 -10.31 -9.79 -6.00
N PHE A 44 -9.09 -10.13 -6.36
CA PHE A 44 -7.90 -9.27 -6.27
C PHE A 44 -7.43 -8.74 -7.63
N ASP A 45 -8.26 -8.90 -8.67
CA ASP A 45 -8.07 -8.31 -10.00
C ASP A 45 -7.61 -6.85 -9.88
N PRO A 46 -6.71 -6.35 -10.75
CA PRO A 46 -5.96 -5.13 -10.53
C PRO A 46 -6.84 -3.89 -10.68
N ILE A 47 -7.62 -3.65 -9.64
CA ILE A 47 -8.22 -2.36 -9.37
C ILE A 47 -7.10 -1.51 -8.77
N ARG A 48 -6.71 -0.44 -9.47
CA ARG A 48 -5.77 0.56 -8.93
C ARG A 48 -6.43 1.23 -7.74
N TYR A 49 -6.18 0.77 -6.52
CA TYR A 49 -6.72 1.41 -5.34
C TYR A 49 -6.02 2.75 -5.12
N LYS A 50 -6.79 3.82 -4.93
CA LYS A 50 -6.25 5.04 -4.34
C LYS A 50 -6.30 4.83 -2.84
N THR A 51 -5.18 4.44 -2.23
CA THR A 51 -5.10 4.33 -0.77
C THR A 51 -5.02 5.72 -0.17
N PHE A 52 -6.14 6.35 0.16
CA PHE A 52 -6.07 7.55 1.00
C PHE A 52 -5.62 7.10 2.39
N CYS A 53 -4.42 7.50 2.81
CA CYS A 53 -3.76 6.96 3.98
C CYS A 53 -4.42 7.47 5.28
N SER A 54 -5.59 6.92 5.65
CA SER A 54 -6.20 7.10 6.98
C SER A 54 -5.54 6.21 8.05
N LEU A 55 -4.75 5.21 7.66
CA LEU A 55 -4.10 4.28 8.59
C LEU A 55 -3.05 4.93 9.51
N TYR A 56 -2.57 6.13 9.18
CA TYR A 56 -1.53 6.81 9.96
C TYR A 56 -2.08 7.88 10.91
N TYR A 57 -3.21 8.49 10.57
CA TYR A 57 -3.94 9.37 11.48
C TYR A 57 -4.94 8.51 12.22
N GLY A 58 -4.60 8.04 13.42
CA GLY A 58 -5.55 7.48 14.38
C GLY A 58 -6.59 8.51 14.86
N LEU A 59 -7.07 9.37 13.98
CA LEU A 59 -8.01 10.45 14.21
C LEU A 59 -9.33 10.05 13.60
N GLU A 60 -10.31 9.99 14.48
CA GLU A 60 -11.74 9.84 14.25
C GLU A 60 -12.24 10.91 13.27
N HIS A 61 -12.03 10.72 11.97
CA HIS A 61 -12.66 11.55 10.95
C HIS A 61 -13.90 10.81 10.39
N PRO A 62 -15.11 11.05 10.94
CA PRO A 62 -16.33 10.31 10.59
C PRO A 62 -16.85 10.55 9.17
N ARG A 63 -16.08 11.25 8.32
CA ARG A 63 -16.46 11.64 6.95
C ARG A 63 -15.45 11.22 5.87
N LEU A 64 -14.43 10.42 6.20
CA LEU A 64 -13.60 9.78 5.18
C LEU A 64 -14.35 8.55 4.66
N ILE A 65 -15.28 8.86 3.76
CA ILE A 65 -16.06 7.93 2.97
C ILE A 65 -15.09 7.07 2.14
N ASP A 66 -15.27 5.77 2.30
CA ASP A 66 -14.99 4.72 1.31
C ASP A 66 -13.54 4.31 0.98
N CYS A 67 -12.77 3.94 2.01
CA CYS A 67 -11.78 2.87 1.83
C CYS A 67 -12.38 1.47 2.09
N ASN A 68 -13.71 1.28 1.95
CA ASN A 68 -14.31 -0.05 2.13
C ASN A 68 -13.79 -1.04 1.09
N CYS A 69 -13.42 -0.58 -0.11
CA CYS A 69 -12.86 -1.44 -1.14
C CYS A 69 -11.58 -2.17 -0.69
N LEU A 70 -10.62 -1.46 -0.08
CA LEU A 70 -9.41 -2.10 0.44
C LEU A 70 -9.72 -2.85 1.74
N ARG A 71 -10.55 -2.30 2.63
CA ARG A 71 -10.93 -2.98 3.87
C ARG A 71 -11.58 -4.33 3.56
N GLN A 72 -12.63 -4.36 2.74
CA GLN A 72 -13.36 -5.58 2.35
C GLN A 72 -12.46 -6.61 1.66
N ARG A 73 -11.43 -6.18 0.92
CA ARG A 73 -10.49 -7.09 0.26
C ARG A 73 -9.37 -7.57 1.19
N ILE A 74 -8.92 -6.76 2.15
CA ILE A 74 -8.01 -7.20 3.24
C ILE A 74 -8.77 -8.06 4.28
N LEU A 75 -10.10 -7.96 4.36
CA LEU A 75 -10.91 -8.80 5.24
C LEU A 75 -10.81 -10.29 4.89
N ILE A 76 -10.58 -10.66 3.63
CA ILE A 76 -10.44 -12.07 3.22
C ILE A 76 -9.22 -12.72 3.90
N PRO A 77 -8.01 -12.13 3.84
CA PRO A 77 -6.91 -12.59 4.67
C PRO A 77 -7.27 -12.64 6.16
N ALA A 78 -8.12 -11.74 6.66
CA ALA A 78 -8.44 -11.67 8.08
C ALA A 78 -9.47 -12.72 8.57
N THR A 79 -10.15 -13.46 7.70
CA THR A 79 -11.23 -14.38 8.14
C THR A 79 -10.71 -15.64 8.84
N CYS A 80 -9.63 -16.24 8.36
CA CYS A 80 -9.02 -17.42 9.00
C CYS A 80 -7.55 -17.57 8.62
N ARG A 81 -6.79 -18.35 9.42
CA ARG A 81 -5.34 -18.56 9.22
C ARG A 81 -4.99 -19.13 7.85
N GLN A 82 -5.82 -20.03 7.31
CA GLN A 82 -5.58 -20.63 6.01
C GLN A 82 -5.72 -19.58 4.89
N LEU A 83 -6.82 -18.83 4.87
CA LEU A 83 -7.01 -17.74 3.90
C LEU A 83 -5.95 -16.67 4.05
N TYR A 84 -5.54 -16.33 5.28
CA TYR A 84 -4.42 -15.42 5.51
C TYR A 84 -3.14 -15.92 4.83
N ALA A 85 -2.75 -17.18 5.08
CA ALA A 85 -1.53 -17.75 4.51
C ALA A 85 -1.57 -17.79 2.98
N GLU A 86 -2.73 -18.04 2.39
CA GLU A 86 -2.91 -18.09 0.93
C GLU A 86 -2.98 -16.70 0.28
N THR A 87 -3.57 -15.71 0.97
CA THR A 87 -3.99 -14.45 0.34
C THR A 87 -3.34 -13.18 0.88
N ALA A 88 -2.61 -13.21 2.01
CA ALA A 88 -2.09 -11.99 2.64
C ALA A 88 -1.22 -11.12 1.70
N ALA A 89 -0.53 -11.74 0.74
CA ALA A 89 0.29 -11.05 -0.26
C ALA A 89 -0.50 -10.58 -1.50
N LEU A 90 -1.67 -11.17 -1.78
CA LEU A 90 -2.40 -10.95 -3.02
C LEU A 90 -2.93 -9.52 -3.19
N PRO A 91 -3.50 -8.86 -2.15
CA PRO A 91 -3.85 -7.45 -2.27
C PRO A 91 -2.67 -6.62 -2.74
N LEU A 92 -1.48 -6.87 -2.20
CA LEU A 92 -0.30 -6.05 -2.44
C LEU A 92 0.40 -6.33 -3.77
N ARG A 93 0.03 -7.42 -4.45
CA ARG A 93 0.51 -7.70 -5.80
C ARG A 93 -0.11 -6.75 -6.83
N THR A 94 -1.32 -6.26 -6.57
CA THR A 94 -2.10 -5.47 -7.53
C THR A 94 -2.44 -4.07 -7.01
N VAL A 95 -2.18 -3.79 -5.73
CA VAL A 95 -2.40 -2.46 -5.15
C VAL A 95 -1.32 -1.49 -5.61
N VAL A 96 -1.77 -0.42 -6.24
CA VAL A 96 -1.09 0.86 -6.30
C VAL A 96 -1.23 1.50 -4.91
N LEU A 97 -0.11 1.71 -4.22
CA LEU A 97 -0.12 2.47 -2.97
C LEU A 97 0.07 3.95 -3.29
N ASP A 98 -0.81 4.82 -2.82
CA ASP A 98 -0.78 6.27 -3.03
C ASP A 98 -0.60 6.94 -1.68
N PHE A 99 0.59 7.46 -1.39
CA PHE A 99 0.85 8.10 -0.10
C PHE A 99 0.62 9.62 -0.22
N PRO A 100 -0.41 10.21 0.44
CA PRO A 100 -0.65 11.65 0.39
C PRO A 100 0.41 12.44 1.19
N HIS A 101 1.12 11.76 2.10
CA HIS A 101 2.18 12.33 2.91
C HIS A 101 3.40 11.40 2.93
N ARG A 102 4.57 12.02 3.18
CA ARG A 102 5.91 11.46 2.96
C ARG A 102 6.31 10.42 4.00
N PHE A 103 6.14 10.80 5.27
CA PHE A 103 6.58 10.02 6.42
C PHE A 103 5.88 8.65 6.56
N PRO A 104 4.56 8.55 6.28
CA PRO A 104 3.87 7.26 6.30
C PRO A 104 4.47 6.22 5.36
N GLY A 105 4.97 6.62 4.17
CA GLY A 105 5.44 5.67 3.15
C GLY A 105 6.66 4.86 3.62
N VAL A 106 7.66 5.53 4.17
CA VAL A 106 8.92 4.89 4.63
C VAL A 106 8.69 4.08 5.89
N MET A 107 7.95 4.64 6.85
CA MET A 107 7.62 3.90 8.06
C MET A 107 6.76 2.68 7.76
N TRP A 108 5.83 2.80 6.82
CA TRP A 108 5.05 1.67 6.34
C TRP A 108 5.97 0.60 5.76
N THR A 109 6.86 0.92 4.81
CA THR A 109 7.76 -0.08 4.24
C THR A 109 8.68 -0.71 5.27
N ILE A 110 9.23 0.04 6.22
CA ILE A 110 10.09 -0.51 7.28
C ILE A 110 9.31 -1.53 8.12
N THR A 111 8.06 -1.20 8.50
CA THR A 111 7.22 -2.03 9.38
C THR A 111 6.58 -3.24 8.70
N LEU A 112 6.62 -3.33 7.37
CA LEU A 112 6.07 -4.46 6.65
C LEU A 112 6.82 -5.78 6.93
N PRO A 113 6.09 -6.90 7.13
CA PRO A 113 6.68 -8.23 7.12
C PRO A 113 7.42 -8.55 5.81
N SER A 114 8.50 -9.32 5.89
CA SER A 114 9.35 -9.64 4.72
C SER A 114 8.60 -10.31 3.57
N ALA A 115 7.61 -11.15 3.86
CA ALA A 115 6.77 -11.78 2.84
C ALA A 115 5.96 -10.74 2.04
N ILE A 116 5.45 -9.73 2.74
CA ILE A 116 4.71 -8.63 2.13
C ILE A 116 5.65 -7.73 1.30
N LYS A 117 6.84 -7.38 1.81
CA LYS A 117 7.84 -6.61 1.07
C LYS A 117 8.19 -7.23 -0.28
N LYS A 118 8.28 -8.56 -0.34
CA LYS A 118 8.53 -9.32 -1.58
C LYS A 118 7.33 -9.34 -2.53
N ALA A 119 6.12 -9.10 -2.04
CA ALA A 119 4.92 -9.12 -2.87
C ALA A 119 4.69 -7.80 -3.63
N VAL A 120 5.18 -6.69 -3.08
CA VAL A 120 5.05 -5.37 -3.69
C VAL A 120 5.92 -5.27 -4.95
N LYS A 121 5.28 -4.99 -6.08
CA LYS A 121 5.95 -4.82 -7.38
C LYS A 121 5.88 -3.39 -7.91
N GLU A 122 4.83 -2.66 -7.54
CA GLU A 122 4.56 -1.33 -8.06
C GLU A 122 4.11 -0.40 -6.93
N ILE A 123 4.61 0.84 -6.92
CA ILE A 123 4.18 1.88 -5.96
C ILE A 123 3.96 3.19 -6.71
N VAL A 124 3.01 4.00 -6.24
CA VAL A 124 2.76 5.35 -6.75
C VAL A 124 3.06 6.38 -5.66
N PHE A 125 4.08 7.21 -5.88
CA PHE A 125 4.36 8.33 -5.00
C PHE A 125 3.66 9.56 -5.50
N ARG A 126 2.88 10.19 -4.63
CA ARG A 126 2.29 11.50 -4.90
C ARG A 126 3.28 12.58 -4.50
N ILE A 127 3.70 13.37 -5.47
CA ILE A 127 4.54 14.54 -5.26
C ILE A 127 3.64 15.76 -5.33
N ALA A 128 3.44 16.39 -4.17
CA ALA A 128 2.71 17.65 -4.06
C ALA A 128 3.69 18.80 -4.28
N MET A 129 3.54 19.53 -5.39
CA MET A 129 4.51 20.52 -5.84
C MET A 129 4.40 21.89 -5.14
N SER A 130 3.48 22.04 -4.20
CA SER A 130 3.14 23.35 -3.62
C SER A 130 4.20 23.96 -2.70
N GLN A 131 5.33 23.28 -2.43
CA GLN A 131 6.37 23.78 -1.54
C GLN A 131 7.77 23.37 -2.04
N TYR A 132 8.63 24.31 -2.41
CA TYR A 132 10.09 24.09 -2.51
C TYR A 132 10.69 24.58 -1.19
N PRO A 133 11.55 23.84 -0.44
CA PRO A 133 12.46 22.73 -0.78
C PRO A 133 11.94 21.31 -0.49
N VAL A 134 10.63 21.12 -0.33
CA VAL A 134 10.04 19.84 0.09
C VAL A 134 10.28 18.70 -0.92
N ALA A 135 10.27 19.00 -2.22
CA ALA A 135 10.50 18.01 -3.27
C ALA A 135 11.86 17.29 -3.18
N PHE A 136 12.89 17.97 -2.64
CA PHE A 136 14.20 17.37 -2.41
C PHE A 136 14.22 16.36 -1.26
N PHE A 137 13.35 16.53 -0.25
CA PHE A 137 13.22 15.56 0.82
C PHE A 137 12.43 14.32 0.37
N ASP A 138 11.46 14.51 -0.53
CA ASP A 138 10.67 13.41 -1.10
C ASP A 138 11.54 12.41 -1.88
N TYR A 139 12.61 12.91 -2.50
CA TYR A 139 13.62 12.11 -3.20
C TYR A 139 14.29 11.07 -2.30
N PHE A 140 14.82 11.47 -1.15
CA PHE A 140 15.56 10.55 -0.28
C PHE A 140 14.67 9.46 0.31
N GLU A 141 13.44 9.81 0.65
CA GLU A 141 12.48 8.86 1.20
C GLU A 141 12.04 7.83 0.16
N LEU A 142 11.92 8.25 -1.10
CA LEU A 142 11.55 7.35 -2.18
C LEU A 142 12.66 6.32 -2.46
N LEU A 143 13.93 6.75 -2.45
CA LEU A 143 15.07 5.82 -2.51
C LEU A 143 15.05 4.82 -1.36
N ARG A 144 14.81 5.27 -0.12
CA ARG A 144 14.69 4.39 1.06
C ARG A 144 13.56 3.38 0.93
N VAL A 145 12.41 3.79 0.39
CA VAL A 145 11.31 2.87 0.12
C VAL A 145 11.74 1.81 -0.90
N ALA A 146 12.40 2.20 -1.98
CA ALA A 146 12.89 1.26 -2.99
C ALA A 146 13.90 0.26 -2.42
N GLU A 147 14.80 0.69 -1.52
CA GLU A 147 15.74 -0.19 -0.80
C GLU A 147 15.04 -1.28 0.03
N HIS A 148 13.90 -0.96 0.63
CA HIS A 148 13.15 -1.90 1.48
C HIS A 148 12.25 -2.86 0.70
N LEU A 149 12.11 -2.69 -0.61
CA LEU A 149 11.20 -3.46 -1.47
C LEU A 149 11.98 -4.18 -2.58
N PRO A 150 12.49 -5.40 -2.31
CA PRO A 150 13.44 -6.06 -3.21
C PRO A 150 12.85 -6.37 -4.59
N ASN A 151 11.55 -6.64 -4.65
CA ASN A 151 10.83 -7.02 -5.86
C ASN A 151 10.07 -5.87 -6.51
N LEU A 152 10.25 -4.63 -6.03
CA LEU A 152 9.74 -3.45 -6.71
C LEU A 152 10.30 -3.46 -8.14
N THR A 153 9.47 -3.27 -9.15
CA THR A 153 9.88 -3.22 -10.56
C THR A 153 9.59 -1.86 -11.18
N CYS A 154 8.52 -1.20 -10.73
CA CYS A 154 8.12 0.10 -11.24
C CYS A 154 7.74 1.06 -10.11
N VAL A 155 8.20 2.31 -10.21
CA VAL A 155 7.76 3.42 -9.36
C VAL A 155 7.04 4.41 -10.24
N TYR A 156 5.79 4.75 -9.89
CA TYR A 156 5.10 5.85 -10.55
C TYR A 156 5.23 7.11 -9.73
N LEU A 157 5.61 8.21 -10.37
CA LEU A 157 5.61 9.54 -9.77
C LEU A 157 4.36 10.25 -10.24
N ARG A 158 3.38 10.39 -9.35
CA ARG A 158 2.16 11.17 -9.59
C ARG A 158 2.41 12.59 -9.13
N ILE A 159 2.58 13.49 -10.09
CA ILE A 159 2.77 14.92 -9.81
C ILE A 159 1.37 15.54 -9.72
N VAL A 160 1.06 16.13 -8.57
CA VAL A 160 -0.20 16.84 -8.34
C VAL A 160 0.10 18.32 -8.24
N GLU A 161 -0.34 19.05 -9.25
CA GLU A 161 -0.36 20.51 -9.25
C GLU A 161 -1.56 20.97 -8.42
N PHE A 162 -1.32 21.89 -7.49
CA PHE A 162 -2.38 22.51 -6.72
C PHE A 162 -2.70 23.85 -7.36
N ASP A 163 -3.96 24.06 -7.73
CA ASP A 163 -4.52 25.38 -8.01
C ASP A 163 -4.59 26.16 -6.71
N SER A 164 -3.45 26.57 -6.18
CA SER A 164 -3.42 27.42 -5.02
C SER A 164 -3.39 28.87 -5.51
N GLU A 165 -4.49 29.58 -5.34
CA GLU A 165 -4.51 31.06 -5.39
C GLU A 165 -3.58 31.67 -4.31
N SER A 166 -3.10 30.86 -3.35
CA SER A 166 -2.11 31.27 -2.36
C SER A 166 -0.73 31.45 -3.00
N ALA A 167 -0.17 32.63 -2.80
CA ALA A 167 1.06 33.20 -3.37
C ALA A 167 2.39 32.47 -3.11
N PHE A 168 2.42 31.13 -3.09
CA PHE A 168 3.66 30.39 -3.21
C PHE A 168 4.01 30.30 -4.70
N ASP A 169 5.24 30.70 -5.04
CA ASP A 169 5.74 30.66 -6.41
C ASP A 169 5.54 29.25 -6.97
N SER A 170 4.64 29.13 -7.94
CA SER A 170 4.49 27.92 -8.74
C SER A 170 5.86 27.56 -9.31
N LEU A 171 6.31 26.33 -9.08
CA LEU A 171 7.56 25.85 -9.67
C LEU A 171 7.50 26.03 -11.19
N SER A 172 8.56 26.59 -11.77
CA SER A 172 8.67 26.65 -13.22
C SER A 172 8.65 25.23 -13.80
N GLU A 173 8.07 25.03 -14.98
CA GLU A 173 8.11 23.74 -15.69
C GLU A 173 9.52 23.17 -15.81
N GLU A 174 10.53 24.04 -15.92
CA GLU A 174 11.95 23.64 -15.92
C GLU A 174 12.38 23.01 -14.59
N SER A 175 11.93 23.56 -13.46
CA SER A 175 12.19 23.00 -12.13
C SER A 175 11.51 21.64 -11.95
N ILE A 176 10.26 21.51 -12.44
CA ILE A 176 9.54 20.24 -12.44
C ILE A 176 10.29 19.20 -13.27
N ALA A 177 10.65 19.55 -14.50
CA ALA A 177 11.37 18.68 -15.41
C ALA A 177 12.71 18.24 -14.81
N TRP A 178 13.47 19.17 -14.21
CA TRP A 178 14.74 18.87 -13.56
C TRP A 178 14.57 17.86 -12.41
N VAL A 179 13.64 18.11 -11.47
CA VAL A 179 13.38 17.20 -10.34
C VAL A 179 12.99 15.81 -10.83
N VAL A 180 12.14 15.75 -11.85
CA VAL A 180 11.67 14.50 -12.45
C VAL A 180 12.80 13.73 -13.11
N THR A 181 13.64 14.39 -13.90
CA THR A 181 14.80 13.78 -14.55
C THR A 181 15.81 13.27 -13.52
N GLU A 182 16.08 14.04 -12.47
CA GLU A 182 16.99 13.63 -11.39
C GLU A 182 16.45 12.42 -10.62
N LEU A 183 15.16 12.44 -10.25
CA LEU A 183 14.49 11.30 -9.60
C LEU A 183 14.57 10.04 -10.45
N GLN A 184 14.23 10.17 -11.73
CA GLN A 184 14.25 9.05 -12.67
C GLN A 184 15.66 8.48 -12.80
N SER A 185 16.66 9.33 -13.04
CA SER A 185 18.05 8.92 -13.19
C SER A 185 18.57 8.19 -11.95
N SER A 186 18.28 8.72 -10.76
CA SER A 186 18.75 8.14 -9.50
C SER A 186 18.09 6.81 -9.17
N LEU A 187 16.79 6.65 -9.41
CA LEU A 187 16.09 5.38 -9.18
C LEU A 187 16.52 4.30 -10.17
N GLU A 188 16.67 4.66 -11.44
CA GLU A 188 17.15 3.75 -12.47
C GLU A 188 18.59 3.33 -12.18
N LYS A 189 19.46 4.27 -11.80
CA LYS A 189 20.88 4.00 -11.51
C LYS A 189 21.10 3.24 -10.21
N ALA A 190 20.41 3.61 -9.13
CA ALA A 190 20.62 3.00 -7.81
C ALA A 190 19.99 1.61 -7.68
N HIS A 191 18.86 1.39 -8.35
CA HIS A 191 18.03 0.22 -8.09
C HIS A 191 17.57 -0.54 -9.34
N GLY A 192 17.91 -0.07 -10.55
CA GLY A 192 17.48 -0.69 -11.80
C GLY A 192 15.96 -0.75 -11.96
N LYS A 193 15.23 0.19 -11.35
CA LYS A 193 13.77 0.22 -11.34
C LYS A 193 13.26 1.13 -12.45
N GLU A 194 12.21 0.71 -13.13
CA GLU A 194 11.52 1.56 -14.09
C GLU A 194 10.81 2.69 -13.35
N VAL A 195 10.95 3.93 -13.83
CA VAL A 195 10.22 5.07 -13.30
C VAL A 195 9.24 5.57 -14.36
N LYS A 196 7.98 5.67 -13.98
CA LYS A 196 6.91 6.18 -14.84
C LYS A 196 6.33 7.46 -14.26
N ILE A 197 6.24 8.51 -15.05
CA ILE A 197 5.65 9.77 -14.59
C ILE A 197 4.18 9.81 -14.98
N ILE A 198 3.32 10.13 -14.02
CA ILE A 198 1.90 10.38 -14.22
C ILE A 198 1.67 11.86 -13.89
N ARG A 199 1.42 12.67 -14.92
CA ARG A 199 0.93 14.05 -14.74
C ARG A 199 -0.59 14.01 -14.71
N GLU A 200 -1.20 14.49 -13.63
CA GLU A 200 -2.65 14.69 -13.53
C GLU A 200 -2.90 16.19 -13.38
N GLN A 201 -3.54 16.79 -14.39
CA GLN A 201 -4.04 18.15 -14.31
C GLN A 201 -5.47 18.11 -13.77
N GLY A 202 -5.73 18.90 -12.74
CA GLY A 202 -7.08 19.14 -12.23
C GLY A 202 -7.16 19.15 -10.70
N PRO A 203 -8.23 19.74 -10.15
CA PRO A 203 -8.48 19.71 -8.72
C PRO A 203 -8.51 18.25 -8.27
N ILE A 204 -7.98 17.96 -7.08
CA ILE A 204 -8.11 16.64 -6.46
C ILE A 204 -9.60 16.34 -6.42
N GLN A 205 -10.10 15.52 -7.35
CA GLN A 205 -11.43 14.99 -7.25
C GLN A 205 -11.40 14.07 -6.04
N THR A 206 -11.84 14.60 -4.90
CA THR A 206 -12.32 13.78 -3.81
C THR A 206 -13.46 12.98 -4.39
N VAL A 207 -13.17 11.73 -4.76
CA VAL A 207 -14.17 10.76 -5.17
C VAL A 207 -15.10 10.63 -3.96
N HIS A 208 -16.30 11.20 -4.06
CA HIS A 208 -17.34 11.17 -3.05
C HIS A 208 -18.03 9.81 -3.01
#